data_AF-A0A950A398-F1
#
_entry.id   AF-A0A950A398-F1
#
_cell.length_a   1.000
_cell.length_b   1.000
_cell.length_c   1.000
_cell.angle_alpha   90.00
_cell.angle_beta   90.00
_cell.angle_gamma   90.00
#
_symmetry.space_group_name_H-M   'P 1'
#
loop_
_entity.id
_entity.type
_entity.pdbx_description
1 polymer ?
#
loop_
_entity_poly.entity_id
_entity_poly.type
_entity_poly.pdbx_seq_one_letter_code
_entity_poly.pdbx_strand_id
1 'polypeptide(L)'
;LPLSLYEPRLQFWRGSSAARVREFDVVSFTSPASAGFCWWGSACNLWPSPAQPRYALSGFREVSRRHVLQFTVVRLVASHPIRVTSGEVSRALTTTHLGNDELLSQR
;
A
#
# COMPACT_ATOMS: atom_id res chain seq x y z
N LEU A 1 0.46 13.14 13.96
CA LEU A 1 0.29 11.72 13.61
C LEU A 1 -0.38 11.71 12.25
N PRO A 2 0.24 11.20 11.16
CA PRO A 2 -0.55 10.96 9.96
C PRO A 2 -1.68 10.01 10.34
N LEU A 3 -2.90 10.31 9.91
CA LEU A 3 -4.04 9.45 10.16
C LEU A 3 -3.77 8.11 9.47
N SER A 4 -3.70 7.04 10.24
CA SER A 4 -3.73 5.68 9.69
C SER A 4 -5.18 5.29 9.39
N LEU A 5 -5.39 4.56 8.31
CA LEU A 5 -6.67 3.89 8.07
C LEU A 5 -6.83 2.81 9.15
N TYR A 6 -7.79 3.00 10.06
CA TYR A 6 -8.17 1.97 11.01
C TYR A 6 -9.05 0.96 10.29
N GLU A 7 -8.51 -0.23 10.08
CA GLU A 7 -9.27 -1.40 9.65
C GLU A 7 -9.16 -2.49 10.72
N PRO A 8 -10.28 -2.98 11.26
CA PRO A 8 -10.26 -4.00 12.29
C PRO A 8 -9.44 -5.22 11.87
N ARG A 9 -8.51 -5.64 12.74
CA ARG A 9 -7.59 -6.78 12.57
C ARG A 9 -6.41 -6.55 11.62
N LEU A 10 -6.25 -5.37 11.01
CA LEU A 10 -4.97 -5.01 10.41
C LEU A 10 -3.93 -4.71 11.50
N GLN A 11 -2.73 -5.26 11.30
CA GLN A 11 -1.59 -5.06 12.18
C GLN A 11 -0.43 -4.47 11.36
N PHE A 12 0.22 -3.46 11.91
CA PHE A 12 1.44 -2.90 11.32
C PHE A 12 2.51 -3.98 11.19
N TRP A 13 3.01 -4.16 9.97
CA TRP A 13 4.14 -5.02 9.70
C TRP A 13 5.42 -4.28 10.08
N ARG A 14 5.79 -4.38 11.36
CA ARG A 14 6.97 -3.70 11.91
C ARG A 14 8.23 -4.54 11.70
N GLY A 15 9.31 -3.87 11.26
CA GLY A 15 10.66 -4.45 11.15
C GLY A 15 10.96 -5.15 9.83
N SER A 16 12.02 -5.98 9.84
CA SER A 16 12.52 -6.73 8.67
C SER A 16 12.03 -8.18 8.62
N SER A 17 11.07 -8.54 9.49
CA SER A 17 10.52 -9.89 9.55
C SER A 17 9.83 -10.25 8.23
N ALA A 18 9.99 -11.49 7.78
CA ALA A 18 9.32 -11.96 6.58
C ALA A 18 7.91 -12.49 6.93
N ALA A 19 6.92 -12.20 6.10
CA ALA A 19 5.58 -12.76 6.19
C ALA A 19 5.32 -13.74 5.04
N ARG A 20 4.52 -14.78 5.27
CA ARG A 20 4.00 -15.63 4.20
C ARG A 20 2.65 -15.09 3.78
N VAL A 21 2.56 -14.55 2.58
CA VAL A 21 1.35 -13.90 2.07
C VAL A 21 0.98 -14.47 0.70
N ARG A 22 -0.32 -14.54 0.42
CA ARG A 22 -0.86 -14.95 -0.89
C ARG A 22 -1.41 -13.79 -1.68
N GLU A 23 -1.72 -12.70 -1.01
CA GLU A 23 -2.40 -11.55 -1.60
C GLU A 23 -1.77 -10.26 -1.09
N PHE A 24 -1.73 -9.27 -1.97
CA PHE A 24 -1.47 -7.88 -1.62
C PHE A 24 -2.59 -7.03 -2.20
N ASP A 25 -3.17 -6.17 -1.38
CA ASP A 25 -4.00 -5.06 -1.83
C ASP A 25 -3.18 -3.78 -1.71
N VAL A 26 -2.81 -3.20 -2.84
CA VAL A 26 -2.13 -1.91 -2.90
C VAL A 26 -3.18 -0.82 -3.01
N VAL A 27 -3.33 -0.02 -1.95
CA VAL A 27 -4.26 1.11 -1.90
C VAL A 27 -3.47 2.38 -2.15
N SER A 28 -3.69 2.97 -3.32
CA SER A 28 -3.02 4.20 -3.75
C SER A 28 -3.99 5.37 -3.73
N PHE A 29 -3.45 6.55 -3.44
CA PHE A 29 -4.19 7.80 -3.38
C PHE A 29 -3.39 8.90 -4.05
N THR A 30 -4.07 9.78 -4.79
CA THR A 30 -3.43 10.93 -5.41
C THR A 30 -4.10 12.19 -4.92
N SER A 31 -3.33 13.02 -4.21
CA SER A 31 -3.65 14.40 -3.89
C SER A 31 -2.49 15.30 -4.31
N PRO A 32 -2.75 16.60 -4.49
CA PRO A 32 -1.68 17.58 -4.49
C PRO A 32 -0.88 17.47 -3.18
N ALA A 33 0.45 17.47 -3.27
CA ALA A 33 1.30 17.53 -2.07
C ALA A 33 0.95 18.80 -1.27
N SER A 34 0.42 18.65 -0.07
CA SER A 34 0.09 19.78 0.80
C SER A 34 0.51 19.48 2.23
N ALA A 35 1.37 20.35 2.78
CA ALA A 35 1.84 20.26 4.15
C ALA A 35 0.81 20.89 5.12
N GLY A 36 -0.25 20.15 5.41
CA GLY A 36 -1.12 20.41 6.57
C GLY A 36 -2.51 20.98 6.23
N PHE A 37 -2.61 22.09 5.48
CA PHE A 37 -3.90 22.72 5.16
C PHE A 37 -4.25 22.56 3.69
N CYS A 38 -5.16 21.65 3.40
CA CYS A 38 -5.68 21.47 2.05
C CYS A 38 -7.21 21.35 2.05
N TRP A 39 -7.84 21.87 1.01
CA TRP A 39 -9.28 21.84 0.77
C TRP A 39 -9.84 20.43 0.46
N TRP A 40 -8.98 19.39 0.45
CA TRP A 40 -9.37 17.99 0.24
C TRP A 40 -9.79 17.28 1.54
N GLY A 41 -10.09 18.03 2.61
CA GLY A 41 -10.61 17.49 3.86
C GLY A 41 -9.63 16.54 4.57
N SER A 42 -10.13 15.43 5.11
CA SER A 42 -9.28 14.48 5.86
C SER A 42 -8.23 13.79 4.98
N ALA A 43 -8.40 13.79 3.65
CA ALA A 43 -7.46 13.19 2.71
C ALA A 43 -6.11 13.93 2.66
N CYS A 44 -6.05 15.18 3.12
CA CYS A 44 -4.81 15.93 3.30
C CYS A 44 -3.88 15.32 4.36
N ASN A 45 -4.40 14.45 5.23
CA ASN A 45 -3.59 13.75 6.23
C ASN A 45 -2.85 12.54 5.65
N LEU A 46 -3.11 12.18 4.38
CA LEU A 46 -2.46 11.08 3.68
C LEU A 46 -1.32 11.63 2.82
N TRP A 47 -0.21 10.88 2.77
CA TRP A 47 0.84 11.17 1.81
C TRP A 47 0.37 10.83 0.39
N PRO A 48 0.66 11.65 -0.63
CA PRO A 48 0.37 11.30 -2.01
C PRO A 48 1.20 10.09 -2.45
N SER A 49 0.52 8.99 -2.78
CA SER A 49 1.13 7.72 -3.20
C SER A 49 0.43 7.22 -4.46
N PRO A 50 0.78 7.78 -5.64
CA PRO A 50 0.07 7.50 -6.88
C PRO A 50 0.28 6.06 -7.34
N ALA A 51 -0.78 5.48 -7.91
CA ALA A 51 -0.76 4.10 -8.36
C ALA A 51 0.30 3.88 -9.46
N GLN A 52 1.00 2.76 -9.38
CA GLN A 52 1.97 2.37 -10.39
C GLN A 52 1.28 1.61 -11.53
N PRO A 53 1.81 1.70 -12.77
CA PRO A 53 1.39 0.83 -13.86
C PRO A 53 1.62 -0.65 -13.53
N ARG A 54 2.65 -0.95 -12.74
CA ARG A 54 3.00 -2.31 -12.30
C ARG A 54 3.70 -2.29 -10.95
N TYR A 55 3.51 -3.37 -10.18
CA TYR A 55 4.23 -3.66 -8.95
C TYR A 55 5.10 -4.90 -9.16
N ALA A 56 6.42 -4.74 -9.11
CA ALA A 56 7.38 -5.81 -9.37
C ALA A 56 7.60 -6.70 -8.13
N LEU A 57 6.54 -7.37 -7.67
CA LEU A 57 6.61 -8.36 -6.59
C LEU A 57 6.71 -9.77 -7.16
N SER A 58 7.83 -10.44 -6.90
CA SER A 58 8.11 -11.77 -7.47
C SER A 58 7.07 -12.81 -7.04
N GLY A 59 6.54 -13.55 -8.02
CA GLY A 59 5.53 -14.58 -7.82
C GLY A 59 4.10 -14.07 -7.61
N PHE A 60 3.88 -12.75 -7.71
CA PHE A 60 2.55 -12.15 -7.70
C PHE A 60 2.15 -11.68 -9.10
N ARG A 61 0.86 -11.82 -9.41
CA ARG A 61 0.24 -11.24 -10.60
C ARG A 61 -0.91 -10.32 -10.22
N GLU A 62 -1.06 -9.23 -10.96
CA GLU A 62 -2.25 -8.38 -10.87
C GLU A 62 -3.47 -9.14 -11.37
N VAL A 63 -4.56 -9.12 -10.60
CA VAL A 63 -5.84 -9.74 -10.99
C VAL A 63 -6.98 -8.74 -11.06
N SER A 64 -6.83 -7.58 -10.42
CA SER A 64 -7.79 -6.49 -10.57
C SER A 64 -7.18 -5.15 -10.23
N ARG A 65 -7.69 -4.13 -10.90
CA ARG A 65 -7.45 -2.72 -10.61
C ARG A 65 -8.79 -2.01 -10.60
N ARG A 66 -9.12 -1.37 -9.49
CA ARG A 66 -10.41 -0.69 -9.30
C ARG A 66 -10.16 0.72 -8.79
N HIS A 67 -10.95 1.65 -9.30
CA HIS A 67 -10.98 3.00 -8.78
C HIS A 67 -12.25 3.15 -7.93
N VAL A 68 -12.09 3.55 -6.67
CA VAL A 68 -13.19 3.75 -5.72
C VAL A 68 -13.02 5.10 -5.07
N LEU A 69 -13.92 6.03 -5.40
CA LEU A 69 -13.84 7.43 -4.98
C LEU A 69 -12.48 8.04 -5.38
N GLN A 70 -11.61 8.34 -4.41
CA GLN A 70 -10.30 8.96 -4.64
C GLN A 70 -9.15 7.94 -4.63
N PHE A 71 -9.46 6.66 -4.43
CA PHE A 71 -8.48 5.60 -4.23
C PHE A 71 -8.42 4.68 -5.44
N THR A 72 -7.22 4.19 -5.72
CA THR A 72 -7.00 3.08 -6.67
C THR A 72 -6.54 1.87 -5.88
N VAL A 73 -7.29 0.77 -5.97
CA VAL A 73 -6.98 -0.49 -5.31
C VAL A 73 -6.52 -1.50 -6.35
N VAL A 74 -5.27 -1.96 -6.22
CA VAL A 74 -4.68 -2.98 -7.08
C VAL A 74 -4.51 -4.26 -6.27
N ARG A 75 -5.14 -5.33 -6.72
CA ARG A 75 -5.02 -6.65 -6.09
C ARG A 75 -4.01 -7.51 -6.83
N LEU A 76 -3.03 -7.99 -6.09
CA LEU A 76 -1.99 -8.90 -6.55
C LEU A 76 -2.16 -10.24 -5.84
N VAL A 77 -2.05 -11.35 -6.56
CA VAL A 77 -2.19 -12.70 -5.98
C VAL A 77 -1.05 -13.62 -6.40
N ALA A 78 -0.70 -14.54 -5.51
CA ALA A 78 0.19 -15.66 -5.74
C ALA A 78 -0.58 -16.99 -5.69
N SER A 79 -0.13 -17.99 -6.45
CA SER A 79 -0.76 -19.32 -6.48
C SER A 79 -0.64 -20.06 -5.13
N HIS A 80 0.47 -19.87 -4.44
CA HIS A 80 0.75 -20.40 -3.10
C HIS A 80 1.31 -19.29 -2.19
N PRO A 81 1.33 -19.45 -0.85
CA PRO A 81 1.96 -18.47 0.04
C PRO A 81 3.42 -18.25 -0.34
N ILE A 82 3.82 -16.97 -0.48
CA ILE A 82 5.19 -16.56 -0.77
C ILE A 82 5.74 -15.84 0.45
N ARG A 83 6.99 -16.16 0.80
CA ARG A 83 7.72 -15.44 1.84
C ARG A 83 8.15 -14.09 1.26
N VAL A 84 7.69 -13.00 1.86
CA VAL A 84 7.99 -11.63 1.44
C VAL A 84 8.51 -10.85 2.64
N THR A 85 9.43 -9.92 2.40
CA THR A 85 9.99 -8.98 3.38
C THR A 85 9.55 -7.55 3.09
N SER A 86 9.56 -6.69 4.10
CA SER A 86 9.32 -5.25 3.93
C SER A 86 10.30 -4.61 2.94
N GLY A 87 11.56 -5.08 2.89
CA GLY A 87 12.56 -4.61 1.93
C GLY A 87 12.29 -5.01 0.47
N GLU A 88 11.64 -6.16 0.23
CA GLU A 88 11.16 -6.53 -1.11
C GLU A 88 9.98 -5.65 -1.53
N VAL A 89 9.04 -5.40 -0.63
CA VAL A 89 7.93 -4.48 -0.89
C VAL A 89 8.45 -3.07 -1.18
N SER A 90 9.37 -2.57 -0.36
CA SER A 90 9.97 -1.24 -0.55
C SER A 90 10.65 -1.08 -1.91
N ARG A 91 11.29 -2.12 -2.43
CA ARG A 91 11.94 -2.09 -3.76
C ARG A 91 10.95 -2.18 -4.91
N ALA A 92 9.75 -2.72 -4.68
CA ALA A 92 8.68 -2.77 -5.67
C ALA A 92 7.92 -1.44 -5.80
N LEU A 93 8.11 -0.51 -4.85
CA LEU A 93 7.56 0.84 -4.89
C LEU A 93 8.54 1.78 -5.60
N THR A 94 8.08 2.40 -6.68
CA THR A 94 8.84 3.33 -7.53
C THR A 94 8.22 4.73 -7.59
N THR A 95 6.96 4.89 -7.17
CA THR A 95 6.26 6.19 -7.11
C THR A 95 6.12 6.74 -5.70
N THR A 96 6.54 5.98 -4.70
CA THR A 96 6.49 6.34 -3.27
C THR A 96 7.54 5.54 -2.49
N HIS A 97 7.65 5.80 -1.19
CA HIS A 97 8.52 5.09 -0.25
C HIS A 97 7.71 4.57 0.94
N LEU A 98 8.03 3.39 1.46
CA LEU A 98 7.38 2.87 2.67
C LEU A 98 7.49 3.79 3.90
N GLY A 99 8.42 4.76 3.93
CA GLY A 99 8.47 5.76 5.01
C GLY A 99 7.31 6.77 4.97
N ASN A 100 6.61 6.85 3.83
CA ASN A 100 5.46 7.72 3.60
C ASN A 100 4.14 6.93 3.58
N ASP A 101 4.21 5.60 3.60
CA ASP A 101 3.09 4.68 3.47
C ASP A 101 3.03 3.74 4.67
N GLU A 102 1.97 2.94 4.74
CA GLU A 102 1.82 1.92 5.78
C GLU A 102 1.81 0.52 5.17
N LEU A 103 2.60 -0.38 5.75
CA LEU A 103 2.56 -1.80 5.43
C LEU A 103 1.80 -2.54 6.53
N LEU A 104 0.61 -3.03 6.18
CA LEU A 104 -0.32 -3.67 7.11
C LEU A 104 -0.53 -5.13 6.72
N SER A 105 -0.79 -5.97 7.71
CA SER A 105 -1.06 -7.40 7.51
C SER A 105 -2.33 -7.84 8.24
N GLN A 106 -3.05 -8.78 7.64
CA GLN A 106 -4.17 -9.49 8.25
C GLN A 106 -3.90 -10.99 8.18
N ARG A 107 -4.33 -11.73 9.20
CA ARG A 107 -4.30 -13.20 9.22
C ARG A 107 -5.70 -13.77 9.18
#